data_AF-A0A8S3T5F8-F1
#
_entry.id   AF-A0A8S3T5F8-F1
#
_cell.length_a   1.000
_cell.length_b   1.000
_cell.length_c   1.000
_cell.angle_alpha   90.00
_cell.angle_beta   90.00
_cell.angle_gamma   90.00
#
_symmetry.space_group_name_H-M   'P 1'
#
loop_
_entity.id
_entity.type
_entity.pdbx_description
1 polymer ?
#
loop_
_entity_poly.entity_id
_entity_poly.type
_entity_poly.pdbx_seq_one_letter_code
_entity_poly.pdbx_strand_id
1 'polypeptide(L)'
;MFGTPSIQENLGYNFMSDDNASKWKGQFLHALQEVQLQVHPSLSAKDDALEYIENLILNLLSSLCASQPHTKQDVEDRVHKNFPDPIDKWAIKEAQNAIKKGNRNSPLVLPVDKIHQLLVREVLGYKIDFQVTVYIVAVLEYIAADILKLTGNYVRNIKHKEITSQDIKVAICADQVLMDMFSQEEEVSMPELEEPIRLESLTYEEIVKDFIFEETQYMRDLNMIIKVFRAPFVKHFPTSKVSV
;
A
#
# COMPACT_ATOMS: atom_id res chain seq x y z
N MET A 1 -27.59 -32.01 21.99
CA MET A 1 -27.58 -30.55 21.72
C MET A 1 -26.42 -30.28 20.80
N PHE A 2 -26.71 -29.67 19.66
CA PHE A 2 -25.80 -29.46 18.55
C PHE A 2 -24.63 -28.58 18.98
N GLY A 3 -23.40 -29.04 18.71
CA GLY A 3 -22.21 -28.21 18.81
C GLY A 3 -22.31 -27.10 17.79
N THR A 4 -22.24 -25.87 18.24
CA THR A 4 -22.07 -24.69 17.41
C THR A 4 -20.80 -24.86 16.56
N PRO A 5 -20.86 -24.75 15.23
CA PRO A 5 -19.65 -24.73 14.43
C PRO A 5 -18.91 -23.42 14.75
N SER A 6 -17.68 -23.54 15.23
CA SER A 6 -16.73 -22.44 15.30
C SER A 6 -16.66 -21.79 13.93
N ILE A 7 -17.04 -20.52 13.85
CA ILE A 7 -16.81 -19.66 12.70
C ILE A 7 -15.30 -19.61 12.55
N GLN A 8 -14.79 -20.37 11.59
CA GLN A 8 -13.41 -20.29 11.16
C GLN A 8 -13.32 -18.98 10.39
N GLU A 9 -12.97 -17.90 11.09
CA GLU A 9 -12.61 -16.64 10.43
C GLU A 9 -11.55 -16.97 9.38
N ASN A 10 -11.84 -16.62 8.14
CA ASN A 10 -11.01 -16.88 6.97
C ASN A 10 -9.75 -16.00 7.07
N LEU A 11 -8.81 -16.40 7.93
CA LEU A 11 -7.47 -15.82 8.01
C LEU A 11 -6.78 -16.10 6.68
N GLY A 12 -6.84 -15.13 5.76
CA GLY A 12 -6.15 -15.19 4.48
C GLY A 12 -4.65 -15.44 4.65
N TYR A 13 -4.00 -15.98 3.62
CA TYR A 13 -2.57 -16.23 3.66
C TYR A 13 -1.80 -14.93 3.88
N ASN A 14 -1.09 -14.83 5.00
CA ASN A 14 -0.24 -13.69 5.30
C ASN A 14 1.14 -13.90 4.64
N PHE A 15 1.38 -13.16 3.56
CA PHE A 15 2.64 -13.19 2.80
C PHE A 15 3.81 -12.62 3.60
N MET A 16 3.52 -11.77 4.59
CA MET A 16 4.48 -11.02 5.39
C MET A 16 4.77 -11.65 6.76
N SER A 17 4.20 -12.83 7.07
CA SER A 17 4.61 -13.56 8.28
C SER A 17 6.07 -14.01 8.15
N ASP A 18 6.83 -14.02 9.23
CA ASP A 18 8.25 -14.38 9.23
C ASP A 18 8.54 -15.72 8.54
N ASP A 19 7.63 -16.70 8.71
CA ASP A 19 7.72 -18.02 8.08
C ASP A 19 7.53 -17.98 6.54
N ASN A 20 6.70 -17.08 6.03
CA ASN A 20 6.34 -16.97 4.62
C ASN A 20 7.18 -15.93 3.86
N ALA A 21 7.69 -14.91 4.56
CA ALA A 21 8.55 -13.88 3.98
C ALA A 21 9.76 -14.49 3.29
N SER A 22 10.32 -15.57 3.84
CA SER A 22 11.43 -16.32 3.23
C SER A 22 11.12 -16.89 1.83
N LYS A 23 9.85 -17.12 1.51
CA LYS A 23 9.40 -17.67 0.22
C LYS A 23 9.08 -16.58 -0.80
N TRP A 24 8.54 -15.44 -0.34
CA TRP A 24 7.99 -14.39 -1.19
C TRP A 24 8.88 -13.15 -1.34
N LYS A 25 9.73 -12.85 -0.36
CA LYS A 25 10.63 -11.71 -0.42
C LYS A 25 11.60 -11.85 -1.58
N GLY A 26 11.70 -10.80 -2.39
CA GLY A 26 12.60 -10.74 -3.54
C GLY A 26 12.12 -11.48 -4.78
N GLN A 27 10.91 -12.04 -4.78
CA GLN A 27 10.41 -12.79 -5.95
C GLN A 27 10.05 -11.89 -7.12
N PHE A 28 9.66 -10.64 -6.86
CA PHE A 28 9.24 -9.70 -7.88
C PHE A 28 10.31 -8.65 -8.19
N LEU A 29 11.30 -8.43 -7.31
CA LEU A 29 12.31 -7.36 -7.48
C LEU A 29 12.94 -7.29 -8.89
N HIS A 30 13.44 -8.42 -9.41
CA HIS A 30 14.04 -8.45 -10.74
C HIS A 30 13.03 -8.10 -11.84
N ALA A 31 11.81 -8.63 -11.74
CA ALA A 31 10.76 -8.36 -12.71
C ALA A 31 10.25 -6.91 -12.61
N LEU A 32 10.13 -6.36 -11.41
CA LEU A 32 9.75 -4.96 -11.19
C LEU A 32 10.82 -4.00 -11.73
N GLN A 33 12.11 -4.34 -11.60
CA GLN A 33 13.20 -3.59 -12.22
C GLN A 33 13.10 -3.58 -13.75
N GLU A 34 12.79 -4.72 -14.37
CA GLU A 34 12.56 -4.83 -15.81
C GLU A 34 11.32 -4.03 -16.26
N VAL A 35 10.20 -4.12 -15.53
CA VAL A 35 8.99 -3.32 -15.80
C VAL A 35 9.30 -1.83 -15.69
N GLN A 36 10.06 -1.41 -14.67
CA GLN A 36 10.49 -0.03 -14.49
C GLN A 36 11.28 0.48 -15.70
N LEU A 37 12.21 -0.32 -16.22
CA LEU A 37 13.00 0.02 -17.40
C LEU A 37 12.14 0.09 -18.67
N GLN A 38 11.12 -0.77 -18.81
CA GLN A 38 10.19 -0.71 -19.94
C GLN A 38 9.36 0.58 -19.94
N VAL A 39 8.91 1.04 -18.77
CA VAL A 39 8.07 2.23 -18.65
C VAL A 39 8.91 3.52 -18.64
N HIS A 40 10.05 3.51 -17.95
CA HIS A 40 10.95 4.66 -17.81
C HIS A 40 12.43 4.28 -17.99
N PRO A 41 12.93 4.13 -19.23
CA PRO A 41 14.32 3.72 -19.50
C PRO A 41 15.40 4.69 -18.98
N SER A 42 15.02 5.95 -18.73
CA SER A 42 15.94 7.01 -18.32
C SER A 42 16.08 7.16 -16.80
N LEU A 43 15.28 6.43 -16.02
CA LEU A 43 15.27 6.50 -14.56
C LEU A 43 15.84 5.22 -13.98
N SER A 44 16.47 5.31 -12.81
CA SER A 44 16.75 4.15 -11.95
C SER A 44 15.68 4.05 -10.86
N ALA A 45 15.41 2.84 -10.37
CA ALA A 45 14.68 2.63 -9.13
C ALA A 45 15.61 2.07 -8.07
N LYS A 46 15.46 2.54 -6.83
CA LYS A 46 16.18 1.97 -5.70
C LYS A 46 15.54 0.66 -5.25
N ASP A 47 16.34 -0.20 -4.64
CA ASP A 47 15.87 -1.49 -4.10
C ASP A 47 14.74 -1.29 -3.07
N ASP A 48 14.83 -0.29 -2.18
CA ASP A 48 13.77 0.01 -1.19
C ASP A 48 12.44 0.44 -1.84
N ALA A 49 12.51 1.10 -2.99
CA ALA A 49 11.36 1.48 -3.79
C ALA A 49 10.68 0.24 -4.40
N LEU A 50 11.49 -0.68 -4.96
CA LEU A 50 10.98 -1.92 -5.54
C LEU A 50 10.44 -2.89 -4.48
N GLU A 51 11.08 -2.96 -3.31
CA GLU A 51 10.59 -3.72 -2.15
C GLU A 51 9.24 -3.20 -1.67
N TYR A 52 9.05 -1.87 -1.64
CA TYR A 52 7.76 -1.29 -1.30
C TYR A 52 6.65 -1.67 -2.30
N ILE A 53 6.95 -1.64 -3.61
CA ILE A 53 6.00 -2.10 -4.64
C ILE A 53 5.74 -3.61 -4.50
N GLU A 54 6.77 -4.42 -4.27
CA GLU A 54 6.61 -5.86 -4.05
C GLU A 54 5.62 -6.13 -2.92
N ASN A 55 5.70 -5.39 -1.81
CA ASN A 55 4.75 -5.54 -0.71
C ASN A 55 3.31 -5.20 -1.10
N LEU A 56 3.08 -4.09 -1.80
CA LEU A 56 1.76 -3.71 -2.31
C LEU A 56 1.18 -4.79 -3.25
N ILE A 57 2.02 -5.34 -4.13
CA ILE A 57 1.60 -6.38 -5.08
C ILE A 57 1.32 -7.72 -4.37
N LEU A 58 2.06 -8.07 -3.32
CA LEU A 58 1.81 -9.26 -2.51
C LEU A 58 0.54 -9.14 -1.67
N ASN A 59 0.26 -7.96 -1.13
CA ASN A 59 -1.01 -7.70 -0.44
C ASN A 59 -2.20 -7.80 -1.39
N LEU A 60 -2.06 -7.23 -2.59
CA LEU A 60 -3.06 -7.35 -3.64
C LEU A 60 -3.29 -8.82 -4.03
N LEU A 61 -2.22 -9.60 -4.16
CA LEU A 61 -2.29 -11.04 -4.40
C LEU A 61 -3.06 -11.75 -3.27
N SER A 62 -2.83 -11.40 -2.01
CA SER A 62 -3.61 -11.91 -0.87
C SER A 62 -5.09 -11.60 -1.01
N SER A 63 -5.42 -10.35 -1.32
CA SER A 63 -6.80 -9.90 -1.52
C SER A 63 -7.52 -10.64 -2.65
N LEU A 64 -6.80 -10.94 -3.73
CA LEU A 64 -7.32 -11.75 -4.85
C LEU A 64 -7.49 -13.23 -4.49
N CYS A 65 -6.57 -13.79 -3.70
CA CYS A 65 -6.62 -15.21 -3.31
C CYS A 65 -7.56 -15.50 -2.14
N ALA A 66 -7.97 -14.50 -1.36
CA ALA A 66 -8.85 -14.65 -0.21
C ALA A 66 -10.22 -15.29 -0.55
N SER A 67 -10.70 -15.15 -1.79
CA SER A 67 -11.94 -15.77 -2.26
C SER A 67 -11.77 -17.20 -2.78
N GLN A 68 -10.55 -17.76 -2.72
CA GLN A 68 -10.20 -19.08 -3.26
C GLN A 68 -10.69 -19.26 -4.72
N PRO A 69 -10.10 -18.52 -5.68
CA PRO A 69 -10.52 -18.57 -7.08
C PRO A 69 -10.18 -19.90 -7.75
N HIS A 70 -11.18 -20.52 -8.39
CA HIS A 70 -11.04 -21.77 -9.15
C HIS A 70 -10.99 -21.52 -10.66
N THR A 71 -11.60 -20.43 -11.12
CA THR A 71 -11.68 -20.06 -12.54
C THR A 71 -11.18 -18.65 -12.77
N LYS A 72 -10.86 -18.33 -14.03
CA LYS A 72 -10.51 -16.95 -14.43
C LYS A 72 -11.67 -15.97 -14.19
N GLN A 73 -12.92 -16.45 -14.26
CA GLN A 73 -14.10 -15.62 -14.02
C GLN A 73 -14.16 -15.20 -12.55
N ASP A 74 -13.84 -16.11 -11.63
CA ASP A 74 -13.80 -15.80 -10.19
C ASP A 74 -12.80 -14.68 -9.90
N VAL A 75 -11.66 -14.67 -10.60
CA VAL A 75 -10.66 -13.60 -10.48
C VAL A 75 -11.17 -12.31 -11.12
N GLU A 76 -11.80 -12.37 -12.29
CA GLU A 76 -12.38 -11.20 -12.97
C GLU A 76 -13.47 -10.52 -12.11
N ASP A 77 -14.38 -11.31 -11.53
CA ASP A 77 -15.43 -10.83 -10.63
C ASP A 77 -14.83 -10.20 -9.36
N ARG A 78 -13.73 -10.77 -8.84
CA ARG A 78 -13.01 -10.24 -7.69
C ARG A 78 -12.34 -8.91 -8.00
N VAL A 79 -11.70 -8.80 -9.16
CA VAL A 79 -11.09 -7.53 -9.63
C VAL A 79 -12.18 -6.47 -9.76
N HIS A 80 -13.29 -6.79 -10.43
CA HIS A 80 -14.39 -5.84 -10.60
C HIS A 80 -15.01 -5.37 -9.28
N LYS A 81 -15.00 -6.22 -8.25
CA LYS A 81 -15.53 -5.87 -6.92
C LYS A 81 -14.55 -5.06 -6.07
N ASN A 82 -13.26 -5.34 -6.16
CA ASN A 82 -12.26 -4.80 -5.24
C ASN A 82 -11.49 -3.61 -5.82
N PHE A 83 -11.43 -3.46 -7.14
CA PHE A 83 -10.64 -2.43 -7.80
C PHE A 83 -11.55 -1.23 -8.12
N PRO A 84 -11.12 0.00 -7.86
CA PRO A 84 -11.91 1.19 -8.17
C PRO A 84 -12.03 1.43 -9.69
N ASP A 85 -13.11 2.09 -10.12
CA ASP A 85 -13.21 2.54 -11.51
C ASP A 85 -12.19 3.67 -11.76
N PRO A 86 -11.49 3.69 -12.91
CA PRO A 86 -11.58 2.77 -14.06
C PRO A 86 -10.49 1.67 -14.09
N ILE A 87 -9.70 1.51 -13.01
CA ILE A 87 -8.53 0.61 -13.01
C ILE A 87 -8.95 -0.86 -13.13
N ASP A 88 -10.12 -1.22 -12.61
CA ASP A 88 -10.74 -2.53 -12.74
C ASP A 88 -10.87 -2.96 -14.21
N LYS A 89 -11.44 -2.11 -15.06
CA LYS A 89 -11.70 -2.39 -16.48
C LYS A 89 -10.41 -2.55 -17.27
N TRP A 90 -9.41 -1.73 -16.98
CA TRP A 90 -8.13 -1.81 -17.67
C TRP A 90 -7.33 -3.04 -17.24
N ALA A 91 -7.31 -3.35 -15.94
CA ALA A 91 -6.67 -4.56 -15.43
C ALA A 91 -7.29 -5.83 -16.03
N ILE A 92 -8.63 -5.92 -16.08
CA ILE A 92 -9.35 -7.04 -16.70
C ILE A 92 -8.99 -7.16 -18.19
N LYS A 93 -9.01 -6.04 -18.92
CA LYS A 93 -8.68 -6.04 -20.35
C LYS A 93 -7.27 -6.54 -20.61
N GLU A 94 -6.29 -6.09 -19.84
CA GLU A 94 -4.90 -6.53 -19.99
C GLU A 94 -4.72 -8.00 -19.61
N ALA A 95 -5.37 -8.46 -18.54
CA ALA A 95 -5.35 -9.87 -18.16
C ALA A 95 -5.99 -10.79 -19.21
N GLN A 96 -7.10 -10.37 -19.81
CA GLN A 96 -7.72 -11.08 -20.93
C GLN A 96 -6.82 -11.12 -22.17
N ASN A 97 -6.07 -10.04 -22.44
CA ASN A 97 -5.11 -9.98 -23.55
C ASN A 97 -3.93 -10.92 -23.32
N ALA A 98 -3.44 -11.05 -22.08
CA ALA A 98 -2.36 -11.96 -21.71
C ALA A 98 -2.74 -13.42 -21.99
N ILE A 99 -3.95 -13.85 -21.61
CA ILE A 99 -4.43 -15.21 -21.91
C ILE A 99 -4.54 -15.45 -23.43
N LYS A 100 -5.09 -14.49 -24.19
CA LYS A 100 -5.30 -14.65 -25.64
C LYS A 100 -3.99 -14.83 -26.42
N LYS A 101 -2.87 -14.26 -25.96
CA LYS A 101 -1.56 -14.36 -26.61
C LYS A 101 -0.87 -15.72 -26.38
N GLY A 102 -1.35 -16.55 -25.45
CA GLY A 102 -0.89 -17.93 -25.23
C GLY A 102 0.44 -18.07 -24.49
N ASN A 103 0.65 -19.24 -23.87
CA ASN A 103 1.71 -19.57 -22.90
C ASN A 103 3.16 -19.28 -23.40
N ARG A 104 3.47 -19.43 -24.69
CA ARG A 104 4.84 -19.26 -25.20
C ARG A 104 5.28 -17.82 -25.46
N ASN A 105 4.34 -16.87 -25.56
CA ASN A 105 4.60 -15.47 -25.93
C ASN A 105 3.88 -14.48 -25.01
N SER A 106 3.46 -14.91 -23.81
CA SER A 106 2.90 -13.97 -22.83
C SER A 106 3.97 -12.93 -22.50
N PRO A 107 3.73 -11.63 -22.73
CA PRO A 107 4.73 -10.58 -22.54
C PRO A 107 4.99 -10.28 -21.04
N LEU A 108 4.50 -11.14 -20.15
CA LEU A 108 4.63 -10.96 -18.71
C LEU A 108 6.09 -11.12 -18.28
N VAL A 109 6.54 -10.15 -17.52
CA VAL A 109 7.87 -10.06 -16.94
C VAL A 109 7.91 -10.78 -15.59
N LEU A 110 6.81 -10.78 -14.85
CA LEU A 110 6.68 -11.49 -13.57
C LEU A 110 6.83 -13.02 -13.76
N PRO A 111 7.45 -13.74 -12.80
CA PRO A 111 7.79 -15.15 -12.94
C PRO A 111 6.56 -16.08 -12.75
N VAL A 112 5.72 -16.17 -13.78
CA VAL A 112 4.42 -16.90 -13.77
C VAL A 112 4.58 -18.34 -13.25
N ASP A 113 5.56 -19.10 -13.74
CA ASP A 113 5.77 -20.50 -13.33
C ASP A 113 6.06 -20.62 -11.84
N LYS A 114 6.90 -19.72 -11.31
CA LYS A 114 7.26 -19.73 -9.89
C LYS A 114 6.07 -19.36 -9.01
N ILE A 115 5.32 -18.33 -9.42
CA ILE A 115 4.10 -17.90 -8.74
C ILE A 115 3.06 -19.03 -8.78
N HIS A 116 2.91 -19.75 -9.90
CA HIS A 116 1.99 -20.88 -10.00
C HIS A 116 2.29 -21.96 -8.95
N GLN A 117 3.57 -22.35 -8.81
CA GLN A 117 3.97 -23.33 -7.81
C GLN A 117 3.70 -22.85 -6.38
N LEU A 118 3.99 -21.58 -6.09
CA LEU A 118 3.75 -21.00 -4.75
C LEU A 118 2.26 -20.88 -4.44
N LEU A 119 1.43 -20.49 -5.42
CA LEU A 119 -0.02 -20.39 -5.26
C LEU A 119 -0.63 -21.75 -4.91
N VAL A 120 -0.28 -22.80 -5.66
CA VAL A 120 -0.81 -24.15 -5.45
C VAL A 120 -0.35 -24.73 -4.11
N ARG A 121 0.93 -24.53 -3.75
CA ARG A 121 1.55 -25.19 -2.59
C ARG A 121 1.30 -24.46 -1.28
N GLU A 122 1.39 -23.13 -1.28
CA GLU A 122 1.47 -22.34 -0.06
C GLU A 122 0.21 -21.53 0.20
N VAL A 123 -0.42 -20.98 -0.86
CA VAL A 123 -1.53 -20.00 -0.70
C VAL A 123 -2.90 -20.66 -0.74
N LEU A 124 -3.19 -21.43 -1.78
CA LEU A 124 -4.52 -21.98 -2.04
C LEU A 124 -4.69 -23.41 -1.50
N GLY A 125 -3.62 -24.21 -1.51
CA GLY A 125 -3.66 -25.61 -1.06
C GLY A 125 -4.43 -26.57 -1.99
N TYR A 126 -4.80 -26.12 -3.20
CA TYR A 126 -5.43 -26.94 -4.23
C TYR A 126 -4.88 -26.61 -5.62
N LYS A 127 -5.15 -27.50 -6.59
CA LYS A 127 -4.71 -27.33 -7.97
C LYS A 127 -5.59 -26.30 -8.69
N ILE A 128 -4.95 -25.27 -9.24
CA ILE A 128 -5.56 -24.30 -10.16
C ILE A 128 -5.07 -24.52 -11.59
N ASP A 129 -5.88 -24.16 -12.59
CA ASP A 129 -5.42 -24.16 -13.98
C ASP A 129 -4.35 -23.07 -14.16
N PHE A 130 -3.32 -23.38 -14.96
CA PHE A 130 -2.24 -22.46 -15.28
C PHE A 130 -2.76 -21.15 -15.88
N GLN A 131 -3.85 -21.19 -16.65
CA GLN A 131 -4.51 -19.98 -17.19
C GLN A 131 -5.01 -19.04 -16.10
N VAL A 132 -5.47 -19.55 -14.96
CA VAL A 132 -5.90 -18.73 -13.82
C VAL A 132 -4.71 -17.99 -13.23
N THR A 133 -3.55 -18.66 -13.11
CA THR A 133 -2.32 -18.00 -12.67
C THR A 133 -1.85 -16.94 -13.64
N VAL A 134 -1.85 -17.22 -14.96
CA VAL A 134 -1.52 -16.21 -15.97
C VAL A 134 -2.41 -14.98 -15.83
N TYR A 135 -3.70 -15.17 -15.56
CA TYR A 135 -4.65 -14.08 -15.35
C TYR A 135 -4.30 -13.24 -14.11
N ILE A 136 -4.10 -13.90 -12.96
CA ILE A 136 -3.72 -13.23 -11.70
C ILE A 136 -2.43 -12.43 -11.90
N VAL A 137 -1.39 -13.07 -12.45
CA VAL A 137 -0.08 -12.42 -12.65
C VAL A 137 -0.18 -11.23 -13.61
N ALA A 138 -1.03 -11.32 -14.65
CA ALA A 138 -1.26 -10.21 -15.55
C ALA A 138 -1.94 -9.01 -14.87
N VAL A 139 -2.89 -9.25 -13.96
CA VAL A 139 -3.49 -8.18 -13.14
C VAL A 139 -2.42 -7.55 -12.25
N LEU A 140 -1.61 -8.34 -11.56
CA LEU A 140 -0.54 -7.84 -10.69
C LEU A 140 0.50 -7.00 -11.45
N GLU A 141 0.94 -7.49 -12.61
CA GLU A 141 1.93 -6.78 -13.44
C GLU A 141 1.37 -5.47 -13.97
N TYR A 142 0.09 -5.44 -14.37
CA TYR A 142 -0.57 -4.22 -14.80
C TYR A 142 -0.54 -3.15 -13.70
N ILE A 143 -0.90 -3.52 -12.47
CA ILE A 143 -0.91 -2.59 -11.33
C ILE A 143 0.52 -2.12 -11.00
N ALA A 144 1.49 -3.02 -10.99
CA ALA A 144 2.89 -2.67 -10.77
C ALA A 144 3.39 -1.67 -11.84
N ALA A 145 3.06 -1.92 -13.11
CA ALA A 145 3.43 -1.02 -14.21
C ALA A 145 2.74 0.34 -14.09
N ASP A 146 1.49 0.40 -13.64
CA ASP A 146 0.75 1.65 -13.45
C ASP A 146 1.34 2.50 -12.32
N ILE A 147 1.67 1.88 -11.17
CA ILE A 147 2.39 2.54 -10.06
C ILE A 147 3.73 3.11 -10.53
N LEU A 148 4.52 2.30 -11.25
CA LEU A 148 5.84 2.70 -11.78
C LEU A 148 5.72 3.82 -12.81
N LYS A 149 4.68 3.80 -13.64
CA LYS A 149 4.40 4.84 -14.65
C LYS A 149 4.00 6.16 -14.01
N LEU A 150 3.10 6.11 -13.03
CA LEU A 150 2.68 7.28 -12.28
C LEU A 150 3.89 7.90 -11.57
N THR A 151 4.63 7.09 -10.81
CA THR A 151 5.77 7.54 -10.03
C THR A 151 6.91 8.06 -10.91
N GLY A 152 7.24 7.38 -12.01
CA GLY A 152 8.28 7.82 -12.91
C GLY A 152 7.94 9.14 -13.62
N ASN A 153 6.67 9.38 -13.92
CA ASN A 153 6.21 10.70 -14.40
C ASN A 153 6.38 11.78 -13.32
N TYR A 154 6.00 11.48 -12.06
CA TYR A 154 6.21 12.37 -10.92
C TYR A 154 7.70 12.73 -10.73
N VAL A 155 8.57 11.73 -10.65
CA VAL A 155 10.04 11.89 -10.49
C VAL A 155 10.65 12.70 -11.63
N ARG A 156 10.21 12.46 -12.87
CA ARG A 156 10.66 13.21 -14.05
C ARG A 156 10.23 14.68 -13.96
N ASN A 157 9.02 14.97 -13.48
CA ASN A 157 8.50 16.33 -13.37
C ASN A 157 9.29 17.16 -12.34
N ILE A 158 9.72 16.53 -11.24
CA ILE A 158 10.61 17.17 -10.25
C ILE A 158 12.10 17.13 -10.65
N LYS A 159 12.42 16.66 -11.86
CA LYS A 159 13.76 16.59 -12.45
C LYS A 159 14.75 15.69 -11.69
N HIS A 160 14.24 14.72 -10.95
CA HIS A 160 15.05 13.66 -10.36
C HIS A 160 15.32 12.57 -11.40
N LYS A 161 16.35 11.74 -11.14
CA LYS A 161 16.74 10.63 -12.03
C LYS A 161 16.52 9.25 -11.42
N GLU A 162 16.15 9.21 -10.14
CA GLU A 162 16.07 8.01 -9.34
C GLU A 162 14.73 8.00 -8.60
N ILE A 163 14.04 6.87 -8.65
CA ILE A 163 12.78 6.60 -7.97
C ILE A 163 13.09 6.04 -6.58
N THR A 164 12.58 6.69 -5.55
CA THR A 164 12.69 6.26 -4.15
C THR A 164 11.34 5.74 -3.61
N SER A 165 11.36 5.01 -2.50
CA SER A 165 10.13 4.58 -1.81
C SER A 165 9.22 5.77 -1.46
N GLN A 166 9.81 6.91 -1.08
CA GLN A 166 9.04 8.12 -0.77
C GLN A 166 8.34 8.70 -2.01
N ASP A 167 8.97 8.64 -3.18
CA ASP A 167 8.36 9.13 -4.42
C ASP A 167 7.12 8.31 -4.78
N ILE A 168 7.16 6.99 -4.55
CA ILE A 168 6.02 6.09 -4.79
C ILE A 168 4.86 6.44 -3.84
N LYS A 169 5.15 6.60 -2.54
CA LYS A 169 4.14 6.99 -1.55
C LYS A 169 3.45 8.30 -1.93
N VAL A 170 4.24 9.33 -2.23
CA VAL A 170 3.70 10.63 -2.64
C VAL A 170 2.86 10.51 -3.92
N ALA A 171 3.32 9.73 -4.89
CA ALA A 171 2.60 9.51 -6.13
C ALA A 171 1.25 8.81 -5.90
N ILE A 172 1.22 7.73 -5.10
CA ILE A 172 -0.02 7.01 -4.76
C ILE A 172 -0.97 7.90 -3.96
N CYS A 173 -0.50 8.62 -2.93
CA CYS A 173 -1.36 9.52 -2.16
C CYS A 173 -1.98 10.63 -3.00
N ALA A 174 -1.34 11.02 -4.10
CA ALA A 174 -1.85 12.04 -5.02
C ALA A 174 -2.82 11.47 -6.08
N ASP A 175 -2.87 10.15 -6.26
CA ASP A 175 -3.75 9.47 -7.21
C ASP A 175 -4.94 8.85 -6.49
N GLN A 176 -6.14 9.39 -6.71
CA GLN A 176 -7.34 8.95 -6.00
C GLN A 176 -7.65 7.46 -6.23
N VAL A 177 -7.37 6.93 -7.41
CA VAL A 177 -7.75 5.56 -7.79
C VAL A 177 -6.83 4.56 -7.10
N LEU A 178 -5.52 4.77 -7.15
CA LEU A 178 -4.55 3.94 -6.44
C LEU A 178 -4.66 4.14 -4.92
N MET A 179 -4.91 5.37 -4.46
CA MET A 179 -5.17 5.62 -3.05
C MET A 179 -6.37 4.81 -2.58
N ASP A 180 -7.52 4.90 -3.25
CA ASP A 180 -8.73 4.14 -2.86
C ASP A 180 -8.49 2.62 -2.88
N MET A 181 -7.65 2.15 -3.80
CA MET A 181 -7.28 0.74 -3.92
C MET A 181 -6.40 0.26 -2.75
N PHE A 182 -5.40 1.04 -2.33
CA PHE A 182 -4.43 0.67 -1.30
C PHE A 182 -4.72 1.25 0.09
N SER A 183 -5.75 2.09 0.24
CA SER A 183 -6.13 2.73 1.52
C SER A 183 -6.50 1.73 2.62
N GLN A 184 -6.88 0.50 2.27
CA GLN A 184 -7.13 -0.55 3.26
C GLN A 184 -5.84 -1.15 3.85
N GLU A 185 -4.71 -0.98 3.16
CA GLU A 185 -3.39 -1.48 3.55
C GLU A 185 -2.59 -0.43 4.33
N GLU A 186 -3.03 0.82 4.19
CA GLU A 186 -2.59 1.96 4.96
C GLU A 186 -3.51 2.15 6.18
N GLU A 187 -3.37 1.27 7.17
CA GLU A 187 -3.01 1.83 8.48
C GLU A 187 -1.67 2.53 8.26
N VAL A 188 -1.71 3.70 7.60
CA VAL A 188 -0.68 4.68 7.81
C VAL A 188 -0.75 4.82 9.31
N SER A 189 0.34 4.46 9.96
CA SER A 189 0.76 5.27 11.07
C SER A 189 0.96 6.71 10.52
N MET A 190 -0.13 7.41 10.18
CA MET A 190 -0.36 8.70 10.79
C MET A 190 0.00 8.48 12.24
N PRO A 191 0.73 9.37 12.90
CA PRO A 191 0.71 9.30 14.35
C PRO A 191 -0.78 9.26 14.69
N GLU A 192 -1.25 8.09 15.13
CA GLU A 192 -2.43 8.00 15.92
C GLU A 192 -2.15 9.08 16.94
N LEU A 193 -2.94 10.15 16.91
CA LEU A 193 -3.25 10.77 18.17
C LEU A 193 -3.84 9.59 18.94
N GLU A 194 -2.98 8.90 19.71
CA GLU A 194 -3.31 7.67 20.40
C GLU A 194 -4.69 7.89 20.98
N GLU A 195 -5.73 7.26 20.43
CA GLU A 195 -6.96 7.16 21.20
C GLU A 195 -6.58 6.22 22.32
N PRO A 196 -6.48 6.72 23.57
CA PRO A 196 -5.96 5.89 24.63
C PRO A 196 -6.96 4.76 24.84
N ILE A 197 -6.46 3.52 24.75
CA ILE A 197 -7.15 2.31 25.15
C ILE A 197 -7.59 2.51 26.61
N ARG A 198 -8.81 3.01 26.82
CA ARG A 198 -9.44 3.11 28.14
C ARG A 198 -10.17 1.81 28.44
N LEU A 199 -9.38 0.81 28.83
CA LEU A 199 -9.86 -0.34 29.59
C LEU A 199 -9.96 0.07 31.07
N GLU A 200 -10.95 0.92 31.34
CA GLU A 200 -11.66 1.20 32.60
C GLU A 200 -12.49 2.46 32.33
N SER A 201 -13.81 2.38 32.51
CA SER A 201 -14.71 3.49 32.25
C SER A 201 -14.45 4.61 33.27
N LEU A 202 -13.55 5.54 32.94
CA LEU A 202 -13.37 6.76 33.71
C LEU A 202 -14.69 7.49 33.81
N THR A 203 -14.96 8.03 34.98
CA THR A 203 -16.13 8.88 35.20
C THR A 203 -15.96 10.18 34.43
N TYR A 204 -17.09 10.80 34.05
CA TYR A 204 -17.08 12.10 33.38
C TYR A 204 -16.26 13.15 34.15
N GLU A 205 -16.26 13.09 35.48
CA GLU A 205 -15.49 14.00 36.34
C GLU A 205 -13.97 13.82 36.18
N GLU A 206 -13.49 12.59 36.02
CA GLU A 206 -12.06 12.29 35.81
C GLU A 206 -11.60 12.75 34.44
N ILE A 207 -12.41 12.52 33.40
CA ILE A 207 -12.14 13.00 32.03
C ILE A 207 -12.02 14.53 32.00
N VAL A 208 -12.94 15.23 32.67
CA VAL A 208 -12.90 16.70 32.74
C VAL A 208 -11.65 17.20 33.47
N LYS A 209 -11.23 16.52 34.55
CA LYS A 209 -10.00 16.89 35.28
C LYS A 209 -8.75 16.69 34.43
N ASP A 210 -8.68 15.60 33.67
CA ASP A 210 -7.57 15.34 32.75
C ASP A 210 -7.49 16.41 31.66
N PHE A 211 -8.60 16.76 31.02
CA PHE A 211 -8.64 17.82 30.01
C PHE A 211 -8.22 19.18 30.56
N ILE A 212 -8.70 19.56 31.75
CA ILE A 212 -8.30 20.81 32.41
C ILE A 212 -6.79 20.80 32.72
N PHE A 213 -6.26 19.65 33.16
CA PHE A 213 -4.84 19.52 33.46
C PHE A 213 -3.98 19.67 32.21
N GLU A 214 -4.35 19.02 31.11
CA GLU A 214 -3.68 19.14 29.81
C GLU A 214 -3.71 20.57 29.27
N GLU A 215 -4.89 21.20 29.27
CA GLU A 215 -5.05 22.59 28.81
C GLU A 215 -4.18 23.56 29.65
N THR A 216 -4.13 23.33 30.97
CA THR A 216 -3.31 24.14 31.88
C THR A 216 -1.81 23.93 31.67
N GLN A 217 -1.37 22.71 31.33
CA GLN A 217 0.02 22.43 30.97
C GLN A 217 0.38 23.09 29.64
N TYR A 218 -0.46 22.93 28.62
CA TYR A 218 -0.27 23.55 27.32
C TYR A 218 -0.14 25.07 27.42
N MET A 219 -1.00 25.72 28.20
CA MET A 219 -0.92 27.16 28.47
C MET A 219 0.36 27.56 29.20
N ARG A 220 0.90 26.73 30.09
CA ARG A 220 2.18 26.98 30.76
C ARG A 220 3.35 26.88 29.77
N ASP A 221 3.37 25.86 28.93
CA ASP A 221 4.42 25.66 27.93
C ASP A 221 4.43 26.78 26.90
N LEU A 222 3.26 27.19 26.40
CA LEU A 222 3.13 28.36 25.54
C LEU A 222 3.66 29.64 26.22
N ASN A 223 3.31 29.87 27.48
CA ASN A 223 3.83 31.02 28.23
C ASN A 223 5.35 30.93 28.43
N MET A 224 5.90 29.74 28.61
CA MET A 224 7.35 29.53 28.70
C MET A 224 8.02 29.84 27.37
N ILE A 225 7.49 29.34 26.25
CA ILE A 225 8.00 29.62 24.89
C ILE A 225 7.94 31.13 24.61
N ILE A 226 6.83 31.80 24.96
CA ILE A 226 6.69 33.25 24.83
C ILE A 226 7.73 33.97 25.69
N LYS A 227 7.99 33.54 26.93
CA LYS A 227 8.98 34.18 27.80
C LYS A 227 10.42 33.91 27.39
N VAL A 228 10.74 32.72 26.89
CA VAL A 228 12.11 32.31 26.53
C VAL A 228 12.50 32.83 25.16
N PHE A 229 11.58 32.78 24.19
CA PHE A 229 11.88 33.15 22.81
C PHE A 229 11.29 34.50 22.45
N ARG A 230 9.99 34.69 22.60
CA ARG A 230 9.30 35.89 22.08
C ARG A 230 9.68 37.17 22.85
N ALA A 231 9.71 37.15 24.17
CA ALA A 231 9.98 38.34 24.98
C ALA A 231 11.42 38.88 24.82
N PRO A 232 12.47 38.04 24.81
CA PRO A 232 13.83 38.48 24.51
C PRO A 232 13.97 38.95 23.05
N PHE A 233 13.32 38.26 22.11
CA PHE A 233 13.38 38.61 20.69
C PHE A 233 12.74 39.98 20.41
N VAL A 234 11.57 40.29 21.00
CA VAL A 234 10.94 41.62 20.89
C VAL A 234 11.75 42.70 21.61
N LYS A 235 12.44 42.37 22.70
CA LYS A 235 13.34 43.30 23.41
C LYS A 235 14.57 43.65 22.56
N HIS A 236 15.13 42.70 21.83
CA HIS A 236 16.32 42.90 21.00
C HIS A 236 16.00 43.41 19.59
N PHE A 237 14.80 43.16 19.09
CA PHE A 237 14.31 43.58 17.77
C PHE A 237 12.92 44.21 17.89
N PRO A 238 12.79 45.40 18.49
CA PRO A 238 11.51 46.10 18.53
C PRO A 238 11.09 46.44 17.10
N THR A 239 9.89 46.01 16.71
CA THR A 239 9.33 46.36 15.41
C THR A 239 9.25 47.88 15.30
N SER A 240 10.06 48.45 14.39
CA SER A 240 9.94 49.86 14.05
C SER A 240 8.53 50.09 13.55
N LYS A 241 7.78 50.93 14.27
CA LYS A 241 6.45 51.38 13.82
C LYS A 241 6.63 51.99 12.42
N VAL A 242 6.04 51.37 11.41
CA VAL A 242 5.78 52.04 10.14
C VAL A 242 4.76 53.12 10.46
N SER A 243 5.23 54.36 10.57
CA SER A 243 4.36 55.54 10.62
C SER A 243 3.64 55.65 9.28
N VAL A 244 2.31 55.71 9.35
CA VAL A 244 1.40 56.01 8.24
C VAL A 244 1.76 57.35 7.61
#